data_AF-A0A966Q4E6-F1
#
_entry.id   AF-A0A966Q4E6-F1
#
_cell.length_a   1.000
_cell.length_b   1.000
_cell.length_c   1.000
_cell.angle_alpha   90.00
_cell.angle_beta   90.00
_cell.angle_gamma   90.00
#
_symmetry.space_group_name_H-M   'P 1'
#
loop_
_entity.id
_entity.type
_entity.pdbx_description
1 polymer ?
#
loop_
_entity_poly.entity_id
_entity_poly.type
_entity_poly.pdbx_seq_one_letter_code
_entity_poly.pdbx_strand_id
1 'polypeptide(L)'
;MAKISPPEPGQPIDVAYIDQIVRTLNDVSVQVSPAIYKYVTVDVPKFASQSAKISETRVIAGYVDVVTSSNQAAGGQQTFSYQFSPEFKYPPIVTATPINIGGGDAGKNVTVVLRQPTTSRVDGVVNFNVAGEVSIGVNLIIVGIPN
;
A
#
# COMPACT_ATOMS: atom_id res chain seq x y z
N MET A 1 0.19 -17.21 18.84
CA MET A 1 -1.24 -17.58 18.91
C MET A 1 -1.32 -18.91 19.63
N ALA A 2 -2.02 -18.98 20.76
CA ALA A 2 -2.17 -20.23 21.51
C ALA A 2 -3.07 -21.18 20.71
N LYS A 3 -2.50 -22.24 20.13
CA LYS A 3 -3.27 -23.36 19.61
C LYS A 3 -3.74 -24.18 20.81
N ILE A 4 -5.05 -24.30 20.98
CA ILE A 4 -5.63 -25.30 21.89
C ILE A 4 -5.15 -26.67 21.39
N SER A 5 -4.56 -27.48 22.27
CA SER A 5 -4.12 -28.82 21.89
C SER A 5 -5.35 -29.68 21.54
N PRO A 6 -5.33 -30.45 20.44
CA PRO A 6 -6.41 -31.39 20.17
C PRO A 6 -6.43 -32.48 21.25
N PRO A 7 -7.61 -32.93 21.71
CA PRO A 7 -7.72 -33.99 22.69
C PRO A 7 -7.34 -35.34 22.07
N GLU A 8 -6.76 -36.25 22.84
CA GLU A 8 -6.45 -37.60 22.38
C GLU A 8 -7.74 -38.46 22.30
N PRO A 9 -7.90 -39.29 21.25
CA PRO A 9 -9.06 -40.18 21.14
C PRO A 9 -9.17 -41.10 22.35
N GLY A 10 -10.30 -41.07 23.06
CA GLY A 10 -10.57 -41.90 24.23
C GLY A 10 -10.19 -41.26 25.58
N GLN A 11 -9.61 -40.06 25.58
CA GLN A 11 -9.35 -39.31 26.82
C GLN A 11 -10.64 -38.61 27.30
N PRO A 12 -11.03 -38.71 28.58
CA PRO A 12 -12.11 -37.90 29.15
C PRO A 12 -11.78 -36.42 29.00
N ILE A 13 -12.77 -35.62 28.57
CA ILE A 13 -12.60 -34.17 28.46
C ILE A 13 -12.53 -33.56 29.87
N ASP A 14 -11.40 -32.91 30.19
CA ASP A 14 -11.20 -32.23 31.47
C ASP A 14 -11.85 -30.84 31.51
N VAL A 15 -12.31 -30.41 32.68
CA VAL A 15 -12.87 -29.07 32.92
C VAL A 15 -11.86 -27.96 32.61
N ALA A 16 -10.56 -28.20 32.82
CA ALA A 16 -9.51 -27.26 32.45
C ALA A 16 -9.45 -27.03 30.92
N TYR A 17 -9.73 -28.07 30.15
CA TYR A 17 -9.79 -27.99 28.68
C TYR A 17 -10.98 -27.14 28.22
N ILE A 18 -12.14 -27.31 28.86
CA ILE A 18 -13.34 -26.50 28.59
C ILE A 18 -13.07 -25.02 28.94
N ASP A 19 -12.43 -24.72 30.07
CA ASP A 19 -12.06 -23.34 30.44
C ASP A 19 -11.12 -22.71 29.41
N GLN A 20 -10.14 -23.46 28.90
CA GLN A 20 -9.23 -22.98 27.86
C GLN A 20 -9.95 -22.65 26.55
N ILE A 21 -10.91 -23.48 26.13
CA ILE A 21 -11.77 -23.20 24.97
C ILE A 21 -12.57 -21.91 25.18
N VAL A 22 -13.22 -21.75 26.33
CA VAL A 22 -14.05 -20.58 26.65
C VAL A 22 -13.22 -19.31 26.66
N ARG A 23 -12.03 -19.32 27.28
CA ARG A 23 -11.12 -18.17 27.26
C ARG A 23 -10.70 -17.79 25.85
N THR A 24 -10.31 -18.78 25.05
CA THR A 24 -9.87 -18.55 23.67
C THR A 24 -11.02 -17.99 22.82
N LEU A 25 -12.25 -18.48 23.01
CA LEU A 25 -13.45 -17.94 22.35
C LEU A 25 -13.74 -16.50 22.75
N ASN A 26 -13.64 -16.18 24.04
CA ASN A 26 -13.85 -14.81 24.53
C ASN A 26 -12.76 -13.86 24.01
N ASP A 27 -11.50 -14.30 23.97
CA ASP A 27 -10.39 -13.53 23.40
C ASP A 27 -10.61 -13.25 21.91
N VAL A 28 -11.08 -14.25 21.16
CA VAL A 28 -11.45 -14.09 19.74
C VAL A 28 -12.64 -13.14 19.59
N SER A 29 -13.66 -13.26 20.44
CA SER A 29 -14.83 -12.39 20.41
C SER A 29 -14.47 -10.92 20.61
N VAL A 30 -13.52 -10.62 21.51
CA VAL A 30 -13.02 -9.25 21.74
C VAL A 30 -12.19 -8.74 20.56
N GLN A 31 -11.42 -9.60 19.89
CA GLN A 31 -10.62 -9.21 18.72
C GLN A 31 -11.49 -8.98 17.46
N VAL A 32 -12.55 -9.76 17.29
CA VAL A 32 -13.52 -9.65 16.19
C VAL A 32 -14.57 -8.58 16.54
N SER A 33 -14.14 -7.32 16.66
CA SER A 33 -15.09 -6.20 16.69
C SER A 33 -15.54 -5.88 15.26
N PRO A 34 -16.85 -6.00 14.92
CA PRO A 34 -17.41 -5.77 13.58
C PRO A 34 -17.64 -4.28 13.30
N ALA A 35 -16.88 -3.41 13.96
CA ALA A 35 -17.08 -1.97 13.84
C ALA A 35 -16.87 -1.50 12.39
N ILE A 36 -17.90 -0.84 11.86
CA ILE A 36 -17.98 -0.23 10.52
C ILE A 36 -16.83 0.74 10.22
N TYR A 37 -16.13 1.24 11.25
CA TYR A 37 -14.97 2.12 11.12
C TYR A 37 -13.68 1.40 10.68
N LYS A 38 -13.68 0.05 10.66
CA LYS A 38 -12.51 -0.75 10.26
C LYS A 38 -12.49 -1.06 8.76
N TYR A 39 -13.26 -0.35 7.95
CA TYR A 39 -13.32 -0.57 6.51
C TYR A 39 -12.51 0.50 5.77
N VAL A 40 -11.82 0.07 4.72
CA VAL A 40 -11.24 0.96 3.71
C VAL A 40 -12.13 0.85 2.49
N THR A 41 -12.65 1.99 2.04
CA THR A 41 -13.38 2.10 0.79
C THR A 41 -12.44 2.58 -0.29
N VAL A 42 -12.27 1.78 -1.33
CA VAL A 42 -11.49 2.10 -2.51
C VAL A 42 -12.45 2.45 -3.64
N ASP A 43 -12.45 3.71 -4.04
CA ASP A 43 -13.20 4.18 -5.20
C ASP A 43 -12.42 3.85 -6.47
N VAL A 44 -12.81 2.77 -7.14
CA VAL A 44 -12.16 2.34 -8.37
C VAL A 44 -12.82 3.04 -9.55
N PRO A 45 -12.09 3.80 -10.39
CA PRO A 45 -12.67 4.45 -11.55
C PRO A 45 -13.35 3.43 -12.47
N LYS A 46 -14.61 3.69 -12.84
CA LYS A 46 -15.46 2.83 -13.70
C LYS A 46 -15.99 1.54 -13.04
N PHE A 47 -15.80 1.36 -11.73
CA PHE A 47 -16.44 0.28 -10.97
C PHE A 47 -17.20 0.84 -9.77
N ALA A 48 -18.07 0.02 -9.17
CA ALA A 48 -18.65 0.36 -7.87
C ALA A 48 -17.57 0.39 -6.80
N SER A 49 -17.66 1.34 -5.87
CA SER A 49 -16.76 1.44 -4.72
C SER A 49 -16.68 0.12 -3.98
N GLN A 50 -15.46 -0.34 -3.70
CA GLN A 50 -15.23 -1.61 -3.01
C GLN A 50 -14.83 -1.31 -1.57
N SER A 51 -15.56 -1.86 -0.62
CA SER A 51 -15.24 -1.75 0.80
C SER A 51 -14.73 -3.09 1.31
N ALA A 52 -13.53 -3.09 1.87
CA ALA A 52 -12.93 -4.25 2.52
C ALA A 52 -12.49 -3.89 3.93
N LYS A 53 -12.36 -4.88 4.82
CA LYS A 53 -11.79 -4.62 6.15
C LYS A 53 -10.36 -4.14 5.98
N ILE A 54 -9.89 -3.24 6.84
CA ILE A 54 -8.53 -2.72 6.82
C ILE A 54 -7.49 -3.85 6.93
N SER A 55 -7.82 -4.91 7.70
CA SER A 55 -7.00 -6.12 7.82
C SER A 55 -6.89 -6.95 6.53
N GLU A 56 -7.82 -6.73 5.59
CA GLU A 56 -7.89 -7.37 4.28
C GLU A 56 -7.42 -6.40 3.18
N THR A 57 -6.97 -5.19 3.54
CA THR A 57 -6.40 -4.23 2.60
C THR A 57 -4.89 -4.24 2.65
N ARG A 58 -4.27 -3.81 1.55
CA ARG A 58 -2.83 -3.72 1.44
C ARG A 58 -2.41 -2.29 1.16
N VAL A 59 -1.44 -1.82 1.94
CA VAL A 59 -0.78 -0.53 1.78
C VAL A 59 0.68 -0.78 1.41
N ILE A 60 1.15 -0.13 0.35
CA ILE A 60 2.56 -0.16 -0.08
C ILE A 60 3.10 1.26 -0.02
N ALA A 61 4.18 1.46 0.73
CA ALA A 61 5.00 2.66 0.70
C ALA A 61 6.21 2.38 -0.21
N GLY A 62 6.17 2.91 -1.43
CA GLY A 62 7.20 2.73 -2.45
C GLY A 62 8.10 3.96 -2.57
N TYR A 63 9.31 3.73 -3.05
CA TYR A 63 10.28 4.77 -3.39
C TYR A 63 10.95 4.46 -4.71
N VAL A 64 11.10 5.46 -5.57
CA VAL A 64 11.79 5.33 -6.86
C VAL A 64 12.71 6.53 -7.07
N ASP A 65 13.99 6.27 -7.32
CA ASP A 65 14.91 7.27 -7.84
C ASP A 65 14.62 7.49 -9.34
N VAL A 66 14.19 8.70 -9.69
CA VAL A 66 13.84 9.03 -11.07
C VAL A 66 15.07 9.53 -11.81
N VAL A 67 15.88 10.33 -11.12
CA VAL A 67 17.09 10.91 -11.68
C VAL A 67 18.10 11.22 -10.58
N THR A 68 19.38 10.97 -10.84
CA THR A 68 20.48 11.20 -9.89
C THR A 68 21.58 12.02 -10.58
N SER A 69 21.80 13.25 -10.11
CA SER A 69 22.86 14.17 -10.55
C SER A 69 22.96 14.29 -12.07
N SER A 70 21.84 14.64 -12.70
CA SER A 70 21.80 14.87 -14.14
C SER A 70 21.37 16.31 -14.45
N ASN A 71 21.89 16.86 -15.54
CA ASN A 71 21.47 18.16 -16.02
C ASN A 71 20.20 18.01 -16.87
N GLN A 72 19.09 18.54 -16.39
CA GLN A 72 17.80 18.50 -17.07
C GLN A 72 17.51 19.84 -17.74
N ALA A 73 16.87 19.79 -18.91
CA ALA A 73 16.38 20.99 -19.58
C ALA A 73 15.02 21.41 -19.01
N ALA A 74 14.70 22.70 -19.11
CA ALA A 74 13.35 23.18 -18.81
C ALA A 74 12.35 22.58 -19.82
N GLY A 75 11.27 22.00 -19.32
CA GLY A 75 10.33 21.19 -20.10
C GLY A 75 10.76 19.74 -20.32
N GLY A 76 11.91 19.33 -19.77
CA GLY A 76 12.36 17.94 -19.79
C GLY A 76 11.40 17.03 -19.04
N GLN A 77 11.32 15.77 -19.48
CA GLN A 77 10.46 14.76 -18.89
C GLN A 77 11.25 13.49 -18.63
N GLN A 78 11.12 12.94 -17.43
CA GLN A 78 11.68 11.64 -17.09
C GLN A 78 10.57 10.70 -16.64
N THR A 79 10.50 9.53 -17.28
CA THR A 79 9.53 8.48 -16.94
C THR A 79 10.05 7.62 -15.80
N PHE A 80 9.14 7.17 -14.94
CA PHE A 80 9.41 6.14 -13.93
C PHE A 80 8.28 5.11 -13.90
N SER A 81 8.58 3.94 -13.34
CA SER A 81 7.60 2.88 -13.13
C SER A 81 7.84 2.19 -11.79
N TYR A 82 6.77 1.72 -11.16
CA TYR A 82 6.84 0.97 -9.91
C TYR A 82 5.89 -0.23 -9.99
N GLN A 83 6.45 -1.44 -9.82
CA GLN A 83 5.70 -2.69 -9.90
C GLN A 83 5.18 -3.12 -8.52
N PHE A 84 3.98 -3.70 -8.52
CA PHE A 84 3.34 -4.28 -7.35
C PHE A 84 3.46 -5.80 -7.45
N SER A 85 4.10 -6.42 -6.46
CA SER A 85 4.07 -7.87 -6.27
C SER A 85 3.83 -8.20 -4.80
N PRO A 86 2.84 -9.04 -4.46
CA PRO A 86 1.79 -9.60 -5.34
C PRO A 86 0.86 -8.52 -5.94
N GLU A 87 0.01 -8.88 -6.90
CA GLU A 87 -0.90 -7.95 -7.58
C GLU A 87 -2.14 -7.60 -6.73
N PHE A 88 -2.78 -6.47 -7.03
CA PHE A 88 -4.06 -6.09 -6.47
C PHE A 88 -5.22 -6.67 -7.28
N LYS A 89 -6.37 -6.90 -6.64
CA LYS A 89 -7.60 -7.36 -7.30
C LYS A 89 -8.20 -6.32 -8.23
N TYR A 90 -8.09 -5.05 -7.87
CA TYR A 90 -8.52 -3.88 -8.66
C TYR A 90 -7.38 -2.87 -8.75
N PRO A 91 -7.38 -1.97 -9.75
CA PRO A 91 -6.43 -0.86 -9.78
C PRO A 91 -6.45 -0.08 -8.45
N PRO A 92 -5.31 0.02 -7.75
CA PRO A 92 -5.25 0.69 -6.46
C PRO A 92 -5.28 2.21 -6.61
N ILE A 93 -5.52 2.91 -5.51
CA ILE A 93 -5.31 4.35 -5.44
C ILE A 93 -3.83 4.61 -5.15
N VAL A 94 -3.22 5.44 -5.98
CA VAL A 94 -1.80 5.79 -5.89
C VAL A 94 -1.66 7.29 -5.73
N THR A 95 -0.89 7.71 -4.74
CA THR A 95 -0.44 9.09 -4.60
C THR A 95 1.08 9.14 -4.71
N ALA A 96 1.59 10.18 -5.39
CA ALA A 96 3.01 10.36 -5.63
C ALA A 96 3.46 11.73 -5.12
N THR A 97 4.58 11.76 -4.41
CA THR A 97 5.19 12.99 -3.93
C THR A 97 6.63 13.06 -4.44
N PRO A 98 7.01 14.08 -5.23
CA PRO A 98 8.40 14.29 -5.61
C PRO A 98 9.23 14.75 -4.40
N ILE A 99 10.47 14.28 -4.34
CA ILE A 99 11.46 14.66 -3.34
C ILE A 99 12.69 15.21 -4.05
N ASN A 100 13.11 16.41 -3.69
CA ASN A 100 14.38 16.96 -4.13
C ASN A 100 15.52 16.43 -3.24
N ILE A 101 16.25 15.44 -3.74
CA ILE A 101 17.34 14.78 -2.99
C ILE A 101 18.63 15.58 -3.14
N GLY A 102 18.85 16.18 -4.31
CA GLY A 102 20.09 16.87 -4.64
C GLY A 102 20.19 18.29 -4.08
N GLY A 103 19.08 18.86 -3.61
CA GLY A 103 19.03 20.22 -3.06
C GLY A 103 19.16 21.34 -4.10
N GLY A 104 19.38 21.01 -5.37
CA GLY A 104 19.49 21.96 -6.48
C GLY A 104 18.19 22.75 -6.70
N ASP A 105 18.32 24.00 -7.15
CA ASP A 105 17.18 24.91 -7.36
C ASP A 105 16.20 24.40 -8.42
N ALA A 106 16.71 23.73 -9.46
CA ALA A 106 15.89 23.12 -10.49
C ALA A 106 14.99 21.99 -9.95
N GLY A 107 15.42 21.30 -8.88
CA GLY A 107 14.63 20.26 -8.21
C GLY A 107 13.48 20.82 -7.35
N LYS A 108 13.43 22.13 -7.08
CA LYS A 108 12.34 22.78 -6.33
C LYS A 108 11.09 23.01 -7.16
N ASN A 109 11.22 23.04 -8.50
CA ASN A 109 10.10 23.28 -9.41
C ASN A 109 9.90 22.07 -10.34
N VAL A 110 9.27 21.05 -9.76
CA VAL A 110 9.05 19.75 -10.40
C VAL A 110 7.60 19.34 -10.20
N THR A 111 7.01 18.71 -11.22
CA THR A 111 5.64 18.18 -11.15
C THR A 111 5.64 16.70 -11.49
N VAL A 112 4.86 15.91 -10.75
CA VAL A 112 4.66 14.48 -11.03
C VAL A 112 3.28 14.28 -11.62
N VAL A 113 3.22 13.55 -12.72
CA VAL A 113 1.97 13.14 -13.36
C VAL A 113 1.95 11.62 -13.41
N LEU A 114 1.00 11.01 -12.70
CA LEU A 114 0.75 9.58 -12.76
C LEU A 114 -0.08 9.25 -13.99
N ARG A 115 0.31 8.19 -14.71
CA ARG A 115 -0.56 7.52 -15.66
C ARG A 115 -1.53 6.62 -14.90
N GLN A 116 -2.59 6.18 -15.57
CA GLN A 116 -3.61 5.35 -14.96
C GLN A 116 -2.97 4.07 -14.37
N PRO A 117 -3.07 3.83 -13.04
CA PRO A 117 -2.53 2.63 -12.42
C PRO A 117 -3.21 1.37 -12.94
N THR A 118 -2.45 0.29 -13.04
CA THR A 118 -2.98 -1.06 -13.30
C THR A 118 -3.02 -1.85 -11.99
N THR A 119 -3.48 -3.11 -12.03
CA THR A 119 -3.47 -4.02 -10.87
C THR A 119 -2.05 -4.39 -10.40
N SER A 120 -1.05 -4.26 -11.26
CA SER A 120 0.31 -4.74 -11.04
C SER A 120 1.41 -3.68 -11.19
N ARG A 121 1.09 -2.48 -11.67
CA ARG A 121 2.09 -1.41 -11.84
C ARG A 121 1.46 -0.02 -11.84
N VAL A 122 2.24 0.97 -11.45
CA VAL A 122 1.98 2.38 -11.75
C VAL A 122 3.14 2.96 -12.55
N ASP A 123 2.80 3.71 -13.59
CA ASP A 123 3.73 4.44 -14.43
C ASP A 123 3.50 5.94 -14.24
N GLY A 124 4.56 6.74 -14.32
CA GLY A 124 4.47 8.18 -14.14
C GLY A 124 5.56 8.93 -14.89
N VAL A 125 5.38 10.25 -14.96
CA VAL A 125 6.34 11.17 -15.55
C VAL A 125 6.62 12.29 -14.56
N VAL A 126 7.89 12.63 -14.43
CA VAL A 126 8.37 13.80 -13.71
C VAL A 126 8.72 14.86 -14.73
N ASN A 127 8.06 16.02 -14.63
CA ASN A 127 8.29 17.19 -15.48
C ASN A 127 9.18 18.19 -14.75
N PHE A 128 10.26 18.61 -15.39
CA PHE A 128 11.19 19.62 -14.88
C PHE A 128 10.84 20.97 -15.49
N ASN A 129 10.47 21.95 -14.65
CA ASN A 129 10.08 23.27 -15.14
C ASN A 129 11.26 24.26 -15.22
N VAL A 130 12.41 23.89 -14.64
CA VAL A 130 13.62 24.70 -14.59
C VAL A 130 14.79 23.85 -15.04
N ALA A 131 15.69 24.44 -15.83
CA ALA A 131 16.90 23.77 -16.27
C ALA A 131 17.97 23.78 -15.17
N GLY A 132 18.74 22.71 -15.05
CA GLY A 132 19.86 22.62 -14.11
C GLY A 132 20.14 21.19 -13.66
N GLU A 133 21.12 21.05 -12.76
CA GLU A 133 21.42 19.77 -12.13
C GLU A 133 20.32 19.40 -11.14
N VAL A 134 19.77 18.20 -11.32
CA VAL A 134 18.61 17.73 -10.58
C VAL A 134 18.82 16.27 -10.15
N SER A 135 18.47 16.00 -8.89
CA SER A 135 18.30 14.66 -8.34
C SER A 135 16.92 14.57 -7.67
N ILE A 136 16.01 13.79 -8.26
CA ILE A 136 14.63 13.62 -7.78
C ILE A 136 14.34 12.16 -7.49
N GLY A 137 13.75 11.93 -6.31
CA GLY A 137 13.07 10.70 -5.97
C GLY A 137 11.56 10.91 -5.95
N VAL A 138 10.80 9.83 -6.05
CA VAL A 138 9.33 9.85 -5.92
C VAL A 138 8.92 8.87 -4.83
N ASN A 139 8.28 9.38 -3.79
CA ASN A 139 7.56 8.58 -2.81
C ASN A 139 6.20 8.21 -3.37
N LEU A 140 5.81 6.95 -3.19
CA LEU A 140 4.51 6.41 -3.58
C LEU A 140 3.79 5.85 -2.37
N ILE A 141 2.54 6.26 -2.16
CA ILE A 141 1.63 5.57 -1.25
C ILE A 141 0.54 4.94 -2.10
N ILE A 142 0.48 3.61 -2.05
CA ILE A 142 -0.43 2.79 -2.83
C ILE A 142 -1.36 2.06 -1.86
N VAL A 143 -2.67 2.20 -2.06
CA VAL A 143 -3.70 1.59 -1.21
C VAL A 143 -4.67 0.83 -2.09
N GLY A 144 -4.89 -0.45 -1.79
CA GLY A 144 -5.80 -1.29 -2.55
C GLY A 144 -6.17 -2.60 -1.86
N ILE A 145 -7.00 -3.38 -2.55
CA ILE A 145 -7.45 -4.70 -2.09
C ILE A 145 -6.58 -5.77 -2.78
N PRO A 146 -5.81 -6.58 -2.03
CA PRO A 146 -5.01 -7.66 -2.60
C PRO A 146 -5.90 -8.76 -3.21
N ASN A 147 -5.31 -9.57 -4.10
CA ASN A 147 -5.94 -10.80 -4.61
C ASN A 147 -5.96 -11.93 -3.57
#